data_AF-A0A1W1CFR9-F1
#
_entry.id   AF-A0A1W1CFR9-F1
#
_cell.length_a   1.000
_cell.length_b   1.000
_cell.length_c   1.000
_cell.angle_alpha   90.00
_cell.angle_beta   90.00
_cell.angle_gamma   90.00
#
_symmetry.space_group_name_H-M   'P 1'
#
loop_
_entity.id
_entity.type
_entity.pdbx_description
1 polymer ?
#
loop_
_entity_poly.entity_id
_entity_poly.type
_entity_poly.pdbx_seq_one_letter_code
_entity_poly.pdbx_strand_id
1 'polypeptide(L)'
;MQMISYWKDYKEFYNDDGLVLIVGYYDHKNENNGGKRALGVHWGNYPQSRGILSPCVIPEDTRNAMLSGLLHHATIKQDEEKINNIIKAIQFFNN
;
A
#
# COMPACT_ATOMS: atom_id res chain seq x y z
N MET A 1 -1.70 -4.84 -26.93
CA MET A 1 -1.97 -4.27 -25.59
C MET A 1 -1.05 -4.96 -24.61
N GLN A 2 -0.20 -4.23 -23.87
CA GLN A 2 0.79 -4.86 -22.98
C GLN A 2 0.11 -5.31 -21.68
N MET A 3 0.17 -6.61 -21.36
CA MET A 3 -0.29 -7.16 -20.08
C MET A 3 0.72 -6.85 -18.98
N ILE A 4 0.70 -5.62 -18.48
CA ILE A 4 1.58 -5.19 -17.39
C ILE A 4 0.70 -4.77 -16.23
N SER A 5 1.01 -5.28 -15.04
CA SER A 5 0.38 -4.84 -13.80
C SER A 5 1.26 -3.83 -13.08
N TYR A 6 0.69 -2.70 -12.69
CA TYR A 6 1.44 -1.60 -12.12
C TYR A 6 0.61 -0.73 -11.19
N TRP A 7 1.34 0.06 -10.40
CA TRP A 7 0.78 1.02 -9.48
C TRP A 7 0.73 2.42 -10.11
N LYS A 8 -0.35 3.14 -9.82
CA LYS A 8 -0.59 4.54 -10.17
C LYS A 8 -0.82 5.33 -8.89
N ASP A 9 -0.31 6.56 -8.85
CA ASP A 9 -0.51 7.52 -7.76
C ASP A 9 -0.30 6.94 -6.35
N TYR A 10 0.74 6.12 -6.19
CA TYR A 10 1.03 5.47 -4.92
C TYR A 10 1.81 6.40 -3.98
N LYS A 11 1.64 6.17 -2.68
CA LYS A 11 2.36 6.86 -1.60
C LYS A 11 2.81 5.87 -0.55
N GLU A 12 4.06 5.99 -0.14
CA GLU A 12 4.59 5.33 1.05
C GLU A 12 4.01 5.99 2.30
N PHE A 13 3.56 5.19 3.26
CA PHE A 13 2.97 5.71 4.50
C PHE A 13 3.48 5.01 5.76
N TYR A 14 4.21 3.90 5.61
CA TYR A 14 4.75 3.13 6.71
C TYR A 14 6.10 2.53 6.30
N ASN A 15 7.09 2.64 7.19
CA ASN A 15 8.39 2.02 7.05
C ASN A 15 8.79 1.36 8.37
N ASP A 16 9.12 0.08 8.31
CA ASP A 16 9.67 -0.68 9.42
C ASP A 16 10.88 -1.48 8.93
N ASP A 17 12.08 -0.96 9.22
CA ASP A 17 13.37 -1.53 8.82
C ASP A 17 13.43 -1.96 7.35
N GLY A 18 12.96 -1.09 6.45
CA GLY A 18 12.98 -1.33 5.01
C GLY A 18 11.78 -2.10 4.46
N LEU A 19 10.87 -2.60 5.30
CA LEU A 19 9.53 -2.98 4.87
C LEU A 19 8.69 -1.72 4.72
N VAL A 20 8.34 -1.39 3.47
CA VAL A 20 7.58 -0.19 3.14
C VAL A 20 6.17 -0.57 2.68
N LEU A 21 5.16 0.02 3.31
CA LEU A 21 3.78 -0.09 2.85
C LEU A 21 3.38 1.13 2.05
N ILE A 22 2.64 0.86 0.97
CA ILE A 22 2.10 1.89 0.08
C ILE A 22 0.58 1.78 -0.04
N VAL A 23 -0.07 2.92 -0.24
CA VAL A 23 -1.45 2.98 -0.74
C VAL A 23 -1.47 3.65 -2.10
N GLY A 24 -2.33 3.19 -2.99
CA GLY A 24 -2.44 3.72 -4.35
C GLY A 24 -3.42 2.93 -5.19
N TYR A 25 -3.37 3.11 -6.49
CA TYR A 25 -4.24 2.42 -7.44
C TYR A 25 -3.45 1.32 -8.14
N TYR A 26 -3.89 0.07 -7.98
CA TYR A 26 -3.31 -1.07 -8.68
C TYR A 26 -4.13 -1.44 -9.91
N ASP A 27 -3.49 -1.37 -11.07
CA ASP A 27 -4.07 -1.79 -12.33
C ASP A 27 -3.51 -3.18 -12.69
N HIS A 28 -4.33 -4.21 -12.50
CA HIS A 28 -3.97 -5.57 -12.86
C HIS A 28 -4.16 -5.75 -14.38
N LYS A 29 -3.06 -5.98 -15.11
CA LYS A 29 -3.07 -6.27 -16.56
C LYS A 29 -3.76 -5.24 -17.46
N ASN A 30 -3.89 -3.97 -17.04
CA ASN A 30 -4.70 -2.95 -17.72
C ASN A 30 -6.19 -3.31 -17.84
N GLU A 31 -6.70 -4.20 -16.98
CA GLU A 31 -8.10 -4.62 -16.98
C GLU A 31 -9.00 -3.61 -16.26
N ASN A 32 -8.43 -2.81 -15.36
CA ASN A 32 -9.18 -1.83 -14.57
C ASN A 32 -8.77 -0.43 -15.02
N ASN A 33 -9.60 0.18 -15.87
CA ASN A 33 -9.41 1.48 -16.52
C ASN A 33 -9.29 2.64 -15.50
N GLY A 34 -8.19 2.70 -14.74
CA GLY A 34 -7.98 3.60 -13.60
C GLY A 34 -7.38 2.95 -12.34
N GLY A 35 -7.31 1.62 -12.27
CA GLY A 35 -6.81 0.84 -11.13
C GLY A 35 -7.78 0.76 -9.94
N LYS A 36 -7.65 -0.29 -9.11
CA LYS A 36 -8.41 -0.44 -7.85
C LYS A 36 -7.55 0.05 -6.70
N ARG A 37 -8.15 0.75 -5.72
CA ARG A 37 -7.45 1.11 -4.48
C ARG A 37 -6.89 -0.16 -3.82
N ALA A 38 -5.59 -0.16 -3.58
CA ALA A 38 -4.87 -1.31 -3.10
C ALA A 38 -3.86 -0.92 -2.01
N LEU A 39 -3.58 -1.87 -1.12
CA LEU A 39 -2.45 -1.82 -0.21
C LEU A 39 -1.31 -2.64 -0.82
N GLY A 40 -0.14 -2.05 -0.89
CA GLY A 40 1.05 -2.67 -1.45
C GLY A 40 2.18 -2.75 -0.43
N VAL A 41 3.09 -3.68 -0.65
CA VAL A 41 4.35 -3.77 0.11
C VAL A 41 5.54 -3.87 -0.83
N HIS A 42 6.61 -3.14 -0.51
CA HIS A 42 7.91 -3.25 -1.16
C HIS A 42 9.06 -3.13 -0.16
N TRP A 43 10.26 -3.50 -0.61
CA TRP A 43 11.49 -3.42 0.17
C TRP A 43 12.60 -2.78 -0.65
N GLY A 44 13.23 -1.73 -0.13
CA GLY A 44 14.40 -1.09 -0.75
C GLY A 44 14.29 -0.92 -2.28
N ASN A 45 15.22 -1.50 -3.03
CA ASN A 45 15.26 -1.54 -4.50
C ASN A 45 14.31 -2.60 -5.10
N TYR A 46 13.08 -2.69 -4.59
CA TYR A 46 12.13 -3.72 -4.96
C TYR A 46 11.97 -3.83 -6.48
N PRO A 47 11.88 -5.05 -7.06
CA PRO A 47 11.99 -5.23 -8.49
C PRO A 47 10.99 -4.39 -9.27
N GLN A 48 11.52 -3.52 -10.11
CA GLN A 48 10.77 -2.77 -11.10
C GLN A 48 10.65 -3.64 -12.35
N SER A 49 9.43 -4.02 -12.74
CA SER A 49 9.24 -4.64 -14.04
C SER A 49 9.30 -3.54 -15.08
N ARG A 50 10.37 -3.51 -15.89
CA ARG A 50 10.58 -2.49 -16.94
C ARG A 50 10.58 -1.05 -16.41
N GLY A 51 11.11 -0.82 -15.21
CA GLY A 51 11.14 0.51 -14.58
C GLY A 51 9.86 0.90 -13.85
N ILE A 52 8.85 0.02 -13.79
CA ILE A 52 7.58 0.28 -13.12
C ILE A 52 7.48 -0.56 -11.84
N LEU A 53 7.19 0.11 -10.71
CA LEU A 53 7.01 -0.51 -9.42
C LEU A 53 5.85 -1.53 -9.50
N SER A 54 6.15 -2.80 -9.24
CA SER A 54 5.15 -3.90 -9.20
C SER A 54 5.12 -4.59 -7.83
N PRO A 55 4.83 -3.84 -6.74
CA PRO A 55 4.79 -4.39 -5.40
C PRO A 55 3.65 -5.37 -5.23
N CYS A 56 3.83 -6.25 -4.24
CA CYS A 56 2.85 -7.25 -3.87
C CYS A 56 1.59 -6.53 -3.38
N VAL A 57 0.44 -6.89 -3.94
CA VAL A 57 -0.87 -6.38 -3.53
C VAL A 57 -1.39 -7.24 -2.39
N ILE A 58 -1.75 -6.60 -1.29
CA ILE A 58 -2.32 -7.27 -0.12
C ILE A 58 -3.85 -7.40 -0.31
N PRO A 59 -4.42 -8.61 -0.18
CA PRO A 59 -5.87 -8.82 -0.26
C PRO A 59 -6.64 -8.00 0.78
N GLU A 60 -7.91 -7.72 0.49
CA GLU A 60 -8.77 -6.85 1.28
C GLU A 60 -8.86 -7.21 2.77
N ASP A 61 -9.16 -8.47 3.10
CA ASP A 61 -9.28 -8.89 4.50
C ASP A 61 -7.93 -8.82 5.23
N THR A 62 -6.85 -9.23 4.56
CA THR A 62 -5.49 -9.14 5.10
C THR A 62 -5.07 -7.69 5.31
N ARG A 63 -5.38 -6.80 4.36
CA ARG A 63 -5.14 -5.35 4.46
C ARG A 63 -5.85 -4.80 5.69
N ASN A 64 -7.13 -5.10 5.86
CA ASN A 64 -7.91 -4.57 6.98
C ASN A 64 -7.31 -5.04 8.32
N ALA A 65 -7.00 -6.33 8.44
CA ALA A 65 -6.37 -6.88 9.63
C ALA A 65 -4.99 -6.24 9.91
N MET A 66 -4.15 -6.08 8.89
CA MET A 66 -2.84 -5.44 9.01
C MET A 66 -2.95 -3.99 9.48
N LEU A 67 -3.79 -3.17 8.84
CA LEU A 67 -3.95 -1.76 9.19
C LEU A 67 -4.49 -1.59 10.62
N SER A 68 -5.45 -2.43 11.04
CA SER A 68 -5.94 -2.43 12.42
C SER A 68 -4.87 -2.82 13.42
N GLY A 69 -4.07 -3.85 13.13
CA GLY A 69 -2.97 -4.28 13.99
C GLY A 69 -1.87 -3.22 14.13
N LEU A 70 -1.49 -2.60 13.01
CA LEU A 70 -0.51 -1.52 12.99
C LEU A 70 -1.00 -0.29 13.77
N LEU A 71 -2.28 0.09 13.59
CA LEU A 71 -2.87 1.20 14.32
C LEU A 71 -2.89 0.93 15.82
N HIS A 72 -3.32 -0.27 16.22
CA HIS A 72 -3.33 -0.68 17.63
C HIS A 72 -1.94 -0.61 18.25
N HIS A 73 -0.92 -1.13 17.55
CA HIS A 73 0.46 -1.08 18.01
C HIS A 73 0.99 0.37 18.13
N ALA A 74 0.74 1.21 17.12
CA ALA A 74 1.15 2.62 17.15
C ALA A 74 0.48 3.39 18.31
N THR A 75 -0.80 3.11 18.58
CA THR A 75 -1.55 3.67 19.72
C THR A 75 -0.94 3.26 21.07
N ILE A 76 -0.60 1.98 21.25
CA ILE A 76 0.09 1.52 22.48
C ILE A 76 1.42 2.25 22.67
N LYS A 77 2.14 2.51 21.59
CA LYS A 77 3.43 3.21 21.60
C LYS A 77 3.30 4.72 21.67
N GLN A 78 2.09 5.28 21.59
CA GLN A 78 1.83 6.72 21.52
C GLN A 78 2.59 7.41 20.38
N ASP A 79 2.76 6.70 19.25
CA ASP A 79 3.44 7.21 18.05
C ASP A 79 2.44 7.99 17.17
N GLU A 80 2.24 9.26 17.49
CA GLU A 80 1.25 10.12 16.83
C GLU A 80 1.47 10.24 15.31
N GLU A 81 2.71 10.25 14.85
CA GLU A 81 3.02 10.32 13.43
C GLU A 81 2.54 9.05 12.71
N LYS A 82 2.90 7.86 13.22
CA LYS A 82 2.44 6.59 12.65
C LYS A 82 0.93 6.46 12.71
N ILE A 83 0.31 6.85 13.82
CA ILE A 83 -1.15 6.85 13.98
C ILE A 83 -1.79 7.67 12.85
N ASN A 84 -1.35 8.92 12.65
CA ASN A 84 -1.90 9.80 11.62
C ASN A 84 -1.69 9.26 10.20
N ASN A 85 -0.53 8.69 9.91
CA ASN A 85 -0.25 8.10 8.59
C ASN A 85 -1.11 6.86 8.33
N ILE A 86 -1.29 5.98 9.32
CA ILE A 86 -2.15 4.79 9.21
C ILE A 86 -3.63 5.19 9.07
N ILE A 87 -4.10 6.19 9.81
CA ILE A 87 -5.48 6.70 9.67
C ILE A 87 -5.72 7.23 8.25
N LYS A 88 -4.79 8.00 7.68
CA LYS A 88 -4.89 8.47 6.29
C LYS A 88 -4.95 7.30 5.30
N ALA A 89 -4.15 6.25 5.53
CA ALA A 89 -4.19 5.04 4.71
C ALA A 89 -5.54 4.30 4.82
N ILE A 90 -6.13 4.20 6.01
CA ILE A 90 -7.47 3.63 6.21
C ILE A 90 -8.53 4.48 5.49
N GLN A 91 -8.47 5.81 5.62
CA GLN A 91 -9.39 6.74 4.96
C GLN A 91 -9.34 6.61 3.43
N PHE A 92 -8.17 6.35 2.84
CA PHE A 92 -8.03 6.10 1.41
C PHE A 92 -8.94 4.95 0.93
N PHE A 93 -9.11 3.89 1.72
CA PHE A 93 -9.99 2.77 1.34
C PHE A 93 -11.48 3.04 1.55
N ASN A 94 -11.84 4.03 2.38
CA ASN A 94 -13.23 4.32 2.74
C ASN A 94 -13.88 5.47 1.93
N ASN A 95 -13.08 6.30 1.26
CA ASN A 95 -13.52 7.47 0.47
C ASN A 95 -13.44 7.24 -1.02
#